data_AF-A0A3D3DA30-F1
#
_entry.id   AF-A0A3D3DA30-F1
#
_cell.length_a   1.000
_cell.length_b   1.000
_cell.length_c   1.000
_cell.angle_alpha   90.00
_cell.angle_beta   90.00
_cell.angle_gamma   90.00
#
_symmetry.space_group_name_H-M   'P 1'
#
loop_
_entity.id
_entity.type
_entity.pdbx_description
1 polymer ?
#
loop_
_entity_poly.entity_id
_entity_poly.type
_entity_poly.pdbx_seq_one_letter_code
_entity_poly.pdbx_strand_id
1 'polypeptide(L)' 'MGKSYKEAGVDIDLADHIIKKIKPLISKTFIPGVLSDIGGFGGLFSLTEQNYKEPVLV' A
#
# COMPACT_ATOMS: atom_id res chain seq x y z
N MET A 1 16.46 18.21 -9.93
CA MET A 1 15.43 17.73 -8.97
C MET A 1 15.85 16.48 -8.21
N GLY A 2 16.52 15.49 -8.80
CA GLY A 2 16.91 14.26 -8.08
C GLY A 2 17.90 14.44 -6.91
N LYS A 3 18.84 15.39 -6.98
CA LYS A 3 19.81 15.65 -5.90
C LYS A 3 19.16 16.18 -4.63
N SER A 4 18.32 17.22 -4.73
CA SER A 4 17.65 17.85 -3.59
C SER A 4 16.64 16.91 -2.91
N TYR A 5 16.02 16.01 -3.68
CA TYR A 5 15.06 15.04 -3.14
C TYR A 5 15.75 13.93 -2.34
N LYS A 6 16.90 13.45 -2.84
CA LYS A 6 17.76 12.51 -2.10
C LYS A 6 18.42 13.15 -0.88
N GLU A 7 18.82 14.42 -0.98
CA GLU A 7 19.33 15.22 0.15
C GLU A 7 18.26 15.46 1.23
N ALA A 8 16.98 15.53 0.85
CA ALA A 8 15.85 15.51 1.79
C ALA A 8 15.61 14.14 2.44
N GLY A 9 16.45 13.14 2.15
CA GLY A 9 16.37 11.79 2.71
C GLY A 9 15.49 10.83 1.92
N VAL A 10 15.02 11.20 0.73
CA VAL A 10 14.12 10.37 -0.08
C VAL A 10 14.88 9.70 -1.22
N ASP A 11 15.07 8.39 -1.13
CA ASP A 11 15.70 7.56 -2.18
C ASP A 11 14.64 6.71 -2.89
N ILE A 12 14.25 7.15 -4.09
CA ILE A 12 13.19 6.52 -4.90
C ILE A 12 13.64 5.14 -5.40
N ASP A 13 14.87 5.02 -5.87
CA ASP A 13 15.40 3.76 -6.41
C ASP A 13 15.46 2.68 -5.33
N LEU A 14 15.88 3.07 -4.12
CA LEU A 14 15.86 2.19 -2.96
C LEU A 14 14.44 1.78 -2.58
N ALA A 15 13.49 2.73 -2.56
CA ALA A 15 12.09 2.46 -2.25
C ALA A 15 11.49 1.44 -3.25
N ASP A 16 11.67 1.65 -4.55
CA ASP A 16 11.17 0.75 -5.60
C ASP A 16 11.76 -0.65 -5.48
N HIS A 17 13.06 -0.75 -5.20
CA HIS A 17 13.73 -2.03 -5.01
C HIS A 17 13.21 -2.80 -3.78
N ILE A 18 12.93 -2.10 -2.68
CA ILE A 18 12.34 -2.70 -1.48
C ILE A 18 10.90 -3.14 -1.77
N ILE A 19 10.08 -2.27 -2.37
CA ILE A 19 8.69 -2.58 -2.73
C ILE A 19 8.63 -3.86 -3.57
N LYS A 20 9.48 -3.97 -4.60
CA LYS A 20 9.54 -5.16 -5.46
C LYS A 20 9.86 -6.44 -4.69
N LYS A 21 10.72 -6.38 -3.66
CA LYS A 21 11.11 -7.53 -2.84
C LYS A 21 10.03 -7.95 -1.85
N ILE A 22 9.34 -7.00 -1.23
CA ILE A 22 8.34 -7.30 -0.18
C ILE A 22 6.95 -7.57 -0.74
N LYS A 23 6.67 -7.12 -1.96
CA LYS A 23 5.38 -7.30 -2.63
C LYS A 23 4.84 -8.75 -2.56
N PRO A 24 5.63 -9.81 -2.83
CA PRO A 24 5.15 -11.19 -2.69
C PRO A 24 4.85 -11.63 -1.25
N LEU A 25 5.45 -10.98 -0.24
CA LEU A 25 5.15 -11.24 1.16
C LEU A 25 3.84 -10.57 1.56
N ILE A 26 3.62 -9.33 1.11
CA ILE A 26 2.39 -8.56 1.35
C ILE A 26 1.19 -9.21 0.68
N SER A 27 1.32 -9.64 -0.58
CA SER A 27 0.19 -10.27 -1.29
C SER A 27 -0.33 -11.54 -0.60
N LYS A 28 0.48 -12.20 0.23
CA LYS A 28 0.04 -13.36 1.04
C LYS A 28 -0.92 -12.99 2.17
N THR A 29 -0.98 -11.72 2.57
CA THR A 29 -1.87 -11.23 3.63
C THR A 29 -3.18 -10.69 3.06
N PHE A 30 -3.41 -10.79 1.76
CA PHE A 30 -4.63 -10.27 1.13
C PHE A 30 -5.83 -11.09 1.57
N ILE A 31 -6.86 -10.39 2.03
CA ILE A 31 -8.15 -10.95 2.44
C ILE A 31 -9.25 -10.38 1.54
N PRO A 32 -10.45 -10.99 1.52
CA PRO A 32 -11.59 -10.41 0.82
C PRO A 32 -11.80 -8.95 1.24
N GLY A 33 -11.95 -8.08 0.25
CA GLY A 33 -12.08 -6.64 0.45
C GLY A 33 -10.84 -5.84 0.05
N VAL A 34 -9.62 -6.42 0.01
CA VAL A 34 -8.45 -5.68 -0.49
C VAL A 34 -8.64 -5.35 -1.99
N LEU A 35 -8.55 -4.07 -2.35
CA LEU A 35 -8.78 -3.59 -3.73
C LEU A 35 -7.52 -3.09 -4.43
N SER A 36 -6.43 -2.86 -3.70
CA SER A 36 -5.21 -2.27 -4.26
C SER A 36 -3.94 -2.99 -3.82
N ASP A 37 -2.91 -2.81 -4.63
CA ASP A 37 -1.57 -3.33 -4.40
C ASP A 37 -0.65 -2.26 -3.79
N ILE A 38 0.52 -2.67 -3.31
CA ILE A 38 1.54 -1.74 -2.79
C ILE A 38 2.24 -1.00 -3.94
N GLY A 39 2.56 0.29 -3.71
CA GLY A 39 3.25 1.17 -4.67
C GLY A 39 2.41 2.33 -5.19
N GLY A 40 1.10 2.35 -4.90
CA GLY A 40 0.25 3.53 -5.07
C GLY A 40 0.33 4.48 -3.88
N PHE A 41 -0.28 5.66 -4.01
CA PHE A 41 -0.35 6.67 -2.94
C PHE A 41 -1.19 6.22 -1.73
N GLY A 42 -2.07 5.22 -1.88
CA GLY A 42 -2.92 4.73 -0.81
C GLY A 42 -3.31 3.27 -0.97
N GLY A 43 -3.70 2.65 0.15
CA GLY A 43 -4.34 1.33 0.20
C GLY A 43 -5.86 1.45 0.16
N LEU A 44 -6.53 0.52 -0.52
CA LEU A 44 -7.99 0.50 -0.66
C LEU A 44 -8.56 -0.81 -0.14
N PHE A 45 -9.66 -0.71 0.61
CA PHE A 45 -10.39 -1.84 1.15
C PHE A 45 -11.91 -1.63 1.00
N SER A 46 -12.60 -2.62 0.45
CA SER A 46 -14.04 -2.65 0.25
C SER A 46 -14.75 -3.24 1.45
N LEU A 47 -15.79 -2.55 1.92
CA LEU A 47 -16.74 -3.06 2.91
C LEU A 47 -18.02 -3.60 2.25
N THR A 48 -18.14 -3.54 0.92
CA THR A 48 -19.40 -3.79 0.21
C THR A 48 -19.91 -5.22 0.35
N GLU A 49 -19.03 -6.21 0.50
CA GLU A 49 -19.44 -7.61 0.72
C GLU A 49 -19.74 -7.92 2.19
N GLN A 50 -19.56 -6.95 3.07
CA GLN A 50 -19.82 -7.10 4.50
C GLN A 50 -21.21 -6.56 4.80
N ASN A 51 -22.08 -7.40 5.34
CA ASN A 51 -23.49 -7.06 5.59
C ASN A 51 -23.66 -6.20 6.86
N TYR A 52 -22.89 -5.10 6.95
CA TYR A 52 -22.92 -4.15 8.06
C TYR A 52 -24.09 -3.17 7.90
N LYS A 53 -24.92 -3.06 8.94
CA LYS A 53 -26.05 -2.12 8.97
C LYS A 53 -25.60 -0.69 9.30
N GLU A 54 -24.73 -0.54 10.31
CA GLU A 54 -24.22 0.74 10.82
C GLU A 54 -22.75 0.56 11.25
N PRO A 55 -21.81 0.49 10.29
CA PRO A 55 -20.40 0.22 10.61
C PRO A 55 -19.74 1.41 11.31
N VAL A 56 -18.88 1.11 12.29
CA VAL A 56 -18.00 2.07 12.96
C VAL A 56 -16.55 1.67 12.67
N LEU A 57 -15.74 2.64 12.23
CA LEU A 57 -14.32 2.45 11.98
C LEU A 57 -13.52 2.82 13.25
N VAL A 58 -12.60 1.94 13.65
CA VAL A 58 -11.63 2.16 14.73
C VAL A 58 -10.23 2.16 14.14
#